data_AF-A0A9D9FI50-F1
#
_entry.id   AF-A0A9D9FI50-F1
#
_cell.length_a   1.000
_cell.length_b   1.000
_cell.length_c   1.000
_cell.angle_alpha   90.00
_cell.angle_beta   90.00
_cell.angle_gamma   90.00
#
_symmetry.space_group_name_H-M   'P 1'
#
loop_
_entity.id
_entity.type
_entity.pdbx_description
1 polymer ?
#
loop_
_entity_poly.entity_id
_entity_poly.type
_entity_poly.pdbx_seq_one_letter_code
_entity_poly.pdbx_strand_id
1 'polypeptide(L)' 'WSYITDRQVVSVELDPLYETADADRTDNHYPPRIEPTRLELYRSGQGSSSNMMSDLDRRVTRDSIEARDE' A
#
# COMPACT_ATOMS: atom_id res chain seq x y z
N TRP A 1 -19.35 -17.75 28.00
CA TRP A 1 -20.31 -16.72 27.59
C TRP A 1 -20.81 -17.10 26.21
N SER A 2 -22.12 -17.22 25.98
CA SER A 2 -22.68 -17.57 24.67
C SER A 2 -23.74 -16.55 24.28
N TYR A 3 -23.57 -15.94 23.11
CA TYR A 3 -24.57 -15.06 22.52
C TYR A 3 -25.39 -15.86 21.51
N ILE A 4 -26.72 -15.87 21.65
CA ILE A 4 -27.64 -16.61 20.78
C ILE A 4 -28.71 -15.63 20.31
N THR A 5 -28.92 -15.56 19.00
CA THR A 5 -30.00 -14.79 18.38
C THR A 5 -30.67 -15.63 17.31
N ASP A 6 -31.97 -15.41 17.14
CA ASP A 6 -32.83 -15.95 16.08
C ASP A 6 -32.53 -15.37 14.68
N ARG A 7 -31.70 -14.33 14.60
CA ARG A 7 -31.31 -13.69 13.34
C ARG A 7 -30.15 -14.42 12.67
N GLN A 8 -30.23 -14.56 11.36
CA GLN A 8 -29.16 -15.13 10.56
C GLN A 8 -27.97 -14.16 10.49
N VAL A 9 -26.77 -14.66 10.82
CA VAL A 9 -25.51 -13.93 10.62
C VAL A 9 -25.19 -13.89 9.13
N VAL A 10 -25.00 -12.68 8.59
CA VAL A 10 -24.68 -12.47 7.16
C VAL A 10 -23.17 -12.37 6.93
N SER A 11 -22.45 -11.68 7.81
CA SER A 11 -21.01 -11.55 7.76
C SER A 11 -20.41 -11.32 9.14
N VAL A 12 -19.16 -11.72 9.32
CA VAL A 12 -18.34 -11.45 10.51
C VAL A 12 -17.01 -10.86 10.05
N GLU A 13 -16.54 -9.86 10.79
CA GLU A 13 -15.22 -9.26 10.62
C GLU A 13 -14.48 -9.29 11.96
N LEU A 14 -13.25 -9.78 11.94
CA LEU A 14 -12.34 -9.84 13.08
C LEU A 14 -11.32 -8.70 12.94
N ASP A 15 -11.07 -7.97 14.03
CA ASP A 15 -10.16 -6.81 14.08
C ASP A 15 -10.32 -5.81 12.91
N PRO A 16 -11.45 -5.08 12.86
CA PRO A 16 -11.70 -4.11 11.79
C PRO A 16 -10.81 -2.86 11.86
N LEU A 17 -10.13 -2.62 12.99
CA LEU A 17 -9.31 -1.43 13.22
C LEU A 17 -7.81 -1.70 13.10
N TYR A 18 -7.42 -2.95 12.82
CA TYR A 18 -6.03 -3.40 12.75
C TYR A 18 -5.26 -3.05 14.03
N GLU A 19 -5.90 -3.27 15.18
CA GLU A 19 -5.27 -3.06 16.48
C GLU A 19 -4.26 -4.17 16.80
N THR A 20 -4.41 -5.33 16.16
CA THR A 20 -3.53 -6.48 16.29
C THR A 20 -2.62 -6.60 15.06
N ALA A 21 -1.30 -6.60 15.29
CA ALA A 21 -0.31 -6.74 14.24
C ALA A 21 -0.16 -8.20 13.78
N ASP A 22 -1.16 -8.72 13.07
CA ASP A 22 -1.11 -10.03 12.42
C ASP A 22 -0.38 -9.99 11.07
N ALA A 23 0.22 -11.11 10.67
CA ALA A 23 0.90 -11.29 9.39
C ALA A 23 -0.06 -11.75 8.27
N ASP A 24 -1.15 -12.45 8.63
CA ASP A 24 -2.20 -12.87 7.71
C ASP A 24 -3.52 -12.20 8.09
N ARG A 25 -4.27 -11.78 7.08
CA ARG A 25 -5.57 -11.11 7.23
C ARG A 25 -6.67 -11.77 6.41
N THR A 26 -6.34 -12.87 5.73
CA THR A 26 -7.25 -13.53 4.81
C THR A 26 -8.42 -14.22 5.50
N ASP A 27 -8.30 -14.48 6.81
CA ASP A 27 -9.33 -15.09 7.66
C ASP A 27 -10.12 -14.08 8.52
N ASN A 28 -9.81 -12.78 8.43
CA ASN A 28 -10.54 -11.75 9.17
C ASN A 28 -11.99 -11.57 8.69
N HIS A 29 -12.34 -12.08 7.51
CA HIS A 29 -13.70 -11.99 6.96
C HIS A 29 -14.34 -13.35 6.76
N TYR A 30 -15.57 -13.49 7.25
CA TYR A 30 -16.44 -14.60 6.90
C TYR A 30 -17.77 -14.07 6.32
N PRO A 31 -18.16 -14.43 5.07
CA PRO A 31 -17.40 -15.21 4.09
C PRO A 31 -16.10 -14.51 3.62
N PRO A 32 -15.10 -15.26 3.10
CA PRO A 32 -13.84 -14.68 2.62
C PRO A 32 -14.05 -13.65 1.51
N ARG A 33 -13.27 -12.57 1.55
CA ARG A 33 -13.31 -11.48 0.56
C ARG A 33 -11.94 -11.36 -0.10
N ILE A 34 -11.92 -11.08 -1.41
CA ILE A 34 -10.67 -10.85 -2.13
C ILE A 34 -10.25 -9.40 -1.87
N GLU A 35 -9.26 -9.22 -1.00
CA GLU A 35 -8.65 -7.91 -0.77
C GLU A 35 -7.61 -7.59 -1.86
N PRO A 36 -7.55 -6.34 -2.35
CA PRO A 36 -6.54 -5.94 -3.31
C PRO A 36 -5.16 -5.96 -2.65
N THR A 37 -4.29 -6.86 -3.12
CA THR A 37 -2.91 -7.00 -2.62
C THR A 37 -1.93 -6.03 -3.27
N ARG A 38 -2.32 -5.40 -4.38
CA ARG A 38 -1.47 -4.47 -5.13
C ARG A 38 -1.84 -3.03 -4.80
N LEU A 39 -0.88 -2.32 -4.23
CA LEU A 39 -0.91 -0.86 -4.21
C LEU A 39 -0.65 -0.36 -5.63
N GLU A 40 -1.68 0.14 -6.30
CA GLU A 40 -1.48 0.84 -7.57
C GLU A 40 -0.85 2.19 -7.25
N LEU A 41 0.46 2.31 -7.50
CA LEU A 41 1.12 3.60 -7.54
C LEU A 41 0.46 4.40 -8.67
N TYR A 42 -0.44 5.32 -8.32
CA TYR A 42 -1.00 6.29 -9.25
C TYR A 42 0.18 7.04 -9.85
N ARG A 43 0.54 6.70 -11.09
CA ARG A 43 1.35 7.60 -11.93
C ARG A 43 0.44 8.78 -12.22
N SER A 44 0.41 9.74 -11.31
CA SER A 44 -0.04 11.09 -11.66
C SER A 44 0.77 11.48 -12.88
N GLY A 45 0.06 11.72 -13.98
CA GLY A 45 0.68 12.00 -15.26
C GLY A 45 1.75 13.07 -15.08
N GLN A 46 2.99 12.72 -15.43
CA GLN A 46 4.03 13.59 -15.95
C GLN A 46 3.86 15.07 -15.54
N GLY A 47 3.99 15.34 -14.24
CA GLY A 47 3.82 16.66 -13.66
C GLY A 47 5.08 17.07 -12.92
N SER A 48 6.17 17.30 -13.66
CA SER A 48 7.25 18.26 -13.37
C SER A 48 7.60 18.58 -11.89
N SER A 49 7.72 17.59 -11.01
CA SER A 49 8.50 17.74 -9.79
C SER A 49 9.74 16.88 -9.95
N SER A 50 10.92 17.52 -10.04
CA SER A 50 12.23 16.85 -9.99
C SER A 50 12.16 15.71 -8.97
N ASN A 51 12.27 14.47 -9.47
CA ASN A 51 12.31 13.31 -8.62
C ASN A 51 13.78 12.90 -8.50
N MET A 52 14.22 12.62 -7.29
CA MET A 52 15.64 12.33 -7.03
C MET A 52 16.13 11.12 -7.83
N MET A 53 15.25 10.18 -8.19
CA MET A 53 15.63 9.02 -9.02
C MET A 53 15.98 9.40 -10.46
N SER A 54 15.26 10.35 -11.09
CA SER A 54 15.57 10.84 -12.44
C SER A 54 16.85 11.66 -12.44
N ASP A 55 17.09 12.41 -11.37
CA ASP A 55 18.31 13.20 -11.21
C ASP A 55 19.55 12.29 -11.05
N LEU A 56 19.38 11.14 -10.40
CA LEU A 56 20.43 10.14 -10.18
C LEU A 56 20.72 9.25 -11.40
N ASP A 57 19.82 9.20 -12.40
CA ASP A 57 20.07 8.51 -13.68
C ASP A 57 20.98 9.32 -14.63
N ARG A 58 21.51 10.46 -14.16
CA ARG A 58 22.48 11.27 -14.91
C ARG A 58 23.79 10.50 -15.09
N ARG A 59 24.07 10.11 -16.34
CA ARG A 59 25.33 9.46 -16.74
C ARG A 59 26.51 10.43 -16.57
N VAL A 60 27.39 10.13 -15.61
CA VAL A 60 28.62 10.90 -15.36
C VAL A 60 29.72 10.46 -16.33
N THR A 61 30.21 11.39 -17.16
CA THR A 61 31.39 11.18 -18.03
C THR A 61 32.67 11.57 -17.30
N ARG A 62 33.83 11.10 -17.77
CA ARG A 62 35.14 11.32 -17.09
C ARG A 62 35.49 12.79 -16.88
N ASP A 63 34.92 13.68 -17.69
CA ASP A 63 35.17 15.13 -17.66
C ASP A 63 34.04 15.93 -16.99
N SER A 64 33.07 15.25 -16.37
CA SER A 64 31.92 15.88 -15.72
C SER A 64 32.30 16.49 -14.36
N ILE A 65 32.63 17.79 -14.36
CA ILE A 65 32.94 18.58 -13.15
C ILE A 65 31.78 19.44 -12.65
N GLU A 66 30.59 19.32 -13.24
CA GLU A 66 29.42 20.10 -12.85
C GLU A 66 28.79 19.56 -11.55
N ALA A 67 28.78 20.40 -10.50
CA ALA A 67 27.92 20.22 -9.34
C ALA A 67 26.56 20.87 -9.61
N ARG A 68 25.51 20.38 -8.93
CA ARG A 68 24.14 20.89 -9.03
C ARG A 68 24.12 22.40 -8.75
N ASP A 69 23.62 23.20 -9.68
CA ASP A 69 23.21 24.58 -9.39
C ASP A 69 21.92 24.52 -8.56
N GLU A 70 21.92 25.18 -7.39
CA GLU A 70 20.77 25.30 -6.49
C GLU A 70 19.70 26.25 -7.02
#